data_AF-A0A7S0S711-F1
#
_entry.id   AF-A0A7S0S711-F1
#
_cell.length_a   1.000
_cell.length_b   1.000
_cell.length_c   1.000
_cell.angle_alpha   90.00
_cell.angle_beta   90.00
_cell.angle_gamma   90.00
#
_symmetry.space_group_name_H-M   'P 1'
#
loop_
_entity.id
_entity.type
_entity.pdbx_description
1 polymer ?
#
loop_
_entity_poly.entity_id
_entity_poly.type
_entity_poly.pdbx_seq_one_letter_code
_entity_poly.pdbx_strand_id
1 'polypeptide(L)'
;GGRGDRGDRGDNRDDRGGRGGRGSRDDRGGRGGRDNRDNRDDRDDRGDRERPYEPVRNHNKNSKTSTGDIDMATDARPAGDAVDEGTKKRGRRMFAGLVGVLKQFSRDEKKHSAVTAKRRTIVEQAEKRSLAASKSLYKQAFGDHAKKRSTEEHAKALLDLRCAEKELELLAHTYEEREQAHGDCILTKEGNNPRIYYKPGWHTEATAGELTTAKAVLEDWRDAQTKLSEEKVVRLRAVAADREKRMEEAGAESEEGD
;
A
#
# COMPACT_ATOMS: atom_id res chain seq x y z
N GLY A 1 -21.29 -33.84 46.65
CA GLY A 1 -22.33 -33.07 45.93
C GLY A 1 -22.72 -31.89 46.79
N GLY A 2 -22.98 -30.69 46.29
CA GLY A 2 -22.97 -30.16 44.94
C GLY A 2 -23.42 -28.69 44.98
N ARG A 3 -23.35 -28.05 43.80
CA ARG A 3 -24.00 -26.78 43.41
C ARG A 3 -23.41 -25.54 44.11
N GLY A 4 -22.75 -24.60 43.45
CA GLY A 4 -22.87 -24.12 42.07
C GLY A 4 -23.72 -22.85 42.09
N ASP A 5 -23.08 -21.71 42.35
CA ASP A 5 -23.73 -20.40 42.36
C ASP A 5 -23.20 -19.58 41.17
N ARG A 6 -24.13 -19.27 40.26
CA ARG A 6 -23.87 -18.55 39.00
C ARG A 6 -24.23 -17.10 39.23
N GLY A 7 -23.21 -16.26 39.37
CA GLY A 7 -23.34 -14.81 39.35
C GLY A 7 -23.66 -14.29 37.95
N ASP A 8 -24.90 -13.85 37.83
CA ASP A 8 -25.53 -13.04 36.80
C ASP A 8 -24.63 -11.88 36.32
N ARG A 9 -24.36 -11.79 35.01
CA ARG A 9 -23.76 -10.61 34.37
C ARG A 9 -24.75 -10.09 33.35
N GLY A 10 -25.48 -9.07 33.81
CA GLY A 10 -26.47 -8.35 33.05
C GLY A 10 -25.92 -7.68 31.79
N ASP A 11 -26.78 -7.71 30.79
CA ASP A 11 -26.78 -6.89 29.59
C ASP A 11 -26.66 -5.39 29.94
N ASN A 12 -25.63 -4.73 29.39
CA ASN A 12 -25.62 -3.28 29.26
C ASN A 12 -25.81 -2.93 27.78
N ARG A 13 -27.09 -2.78 27.41
CA ARG A 13 -27.53 -2.00 26.25
C ARG A 13 -28.03 -0.66 26.79
N ASP A 14 -27.33 0.42 26.47
CA ASP A 14 -27.87 1.78 26.54
C ASP A 14 -27.64 2.47 25.19
N ASP A 15 -28.63 2.30 24.32
CA ASP A 15 -29.07 3.32 23.38
C ASP A 15 -29.76 4.46 24.17
N ARG A 16 -29.31 5.72 24.04
CA ARG A 16 -30.18 6.92 24.05
C ARG A 16 -29.44 8.25 23.85
N GLY A 17 -29.80 8.93 22.75
CA GLY A 17 -29.99 10.39 22.62
C GLY A 17 -28.71 11.26 22.46
N GLY A 18 -28.58 12.20 21.52
CA GLY A 18 -29.57 12.95 20.75
C GLY A 18 -29.52 14.45 21.14
N ARG A 19 -28.89 15.29 20.28
CA ARG A 19 -29.02 16.77 20.12
C ARG A 19 -27.86 17.19 19.20
N GLY A 20 -27.98 17.93 18.11
CA GLY A 20 -28.96 18.95 17.69
C GLY A 20 -28.13 20.14 17.19
N GLY A 21 -28.17 20.44 15.89
CA GLY A 21 -27.39 21.55 15.31
C GLY A 21 -27.76 21.83 13.86
N ARG A 22 -28.98 22.37 13.65
CA ARG A 22 -29.42 22.99 12.39
C ARG A 22 -29.24 24.51 12.50
N GLY A 23 -28.66 25.11 11.47
CA GLY A 23 -28.65 26.54 11.15
C GLY A 23 -27.73 26.76 9.94
N SER A 24 -28.23 26.74 8.70
CA SER A 24 -28.83 27.88 7.94
C SER A 24 -27.81 28.98 7.66
N ARG A 25 -27.17 28.97 6.48
CA ARG A 25 -27.54 29.72 5.25
C ARG A 25 -27.34 31.24 5.34
N ASP A 26 -26.23 31.68 4.76
CA ASP A 26 -26.07 32.85 3.88
C ASP A 26 -25.03 32.38 2.83
N ASP A 27 -25.30 32.13 1.55
CA ASP A 27 -25.87 32.96 0.47
C ASP A 27 -25.14 34.30 0.25
N ARG A 28 -23.92 34.23 -0.32
CA ARG A 28 -23.45 35.17 -1.35
C ARG A 28 -22.70 34.42 -2.45
N GLY A 29 -23.32 34.38 -3.62
CA GLY A 29 -22.80 33.75 -4.82
C GLY A 29 -21.77 34.59 -5.58
N GLY A 30 -21.28 33.98 -6.67
CA GLY A 30 -20.41 34.60 -7.67
C GLY A 30 -19.46 33.54 -8.27
N ARG A 31 -19.97 32.61 -9.08
CA ARG A 31 -19.84 32.63 -10.56
C ARG A 31 -18.41 32.55 -11.07
N GLY A 32 -18.08 31.42 -11.69
CA GLY A 32 -17.05 31.33 -12.74
C GLY A 32 -16.38 29.96 -12.81
N GLY A 33 -16.60 29.22 -13.91
CA GLY A 33 -15.77 28.06 -14.24
C GLY A 33 -16.50 26.71 -14.34
N ARG A 34 -17.57 26.64 -15.13
CA ARG A 34 -17.84 25.40 -15.89
C ARG A 34 -16.78 25.34 -16.98
N ASP A 35 -15.98 24.29 -17.00
CA ASP A 35 -15.50 23.69 -18.24
C ASP A 35 -15.34 22.18 -18.05
N ASN A 36 -16.24 21.49 -18.75
CA ASN A 36 -16.22 20.12 -19.20
C ASN A 36 -14.85 19.43 -19.15
N ARG A 37 -14.79 18.32 -18.39
CA ARG A 37 -14.22 17.07 -18.91
C ARG A 37 -15.10 15.90 -18.48
N ASP A 38 -16.13 15.69 -19.28
CA ASP A 38 -16.53 14.35 -19.66
C ASP A 38 -15.27 13.58 -20.10
N ASN A 39 -14.85 12.63 -19.28
CA ASN A 39 -14.06 11.48 -19.71
C ASN A 39 -14.66 10.26 -18.99
N ARG A 40 -15.93 10.00 -19.33
CA ARG A 40 -16.40 8.62 -19.46
C ARG A 40 -15.83 8.15 -20.79
N ASP A 41 -14.88 7.25 -20.73
CA ASP A 41 -14.84 6.05 -21.56
C ASP A 41 -13.76 5.10 -21.01
N ASP A 42 -14.18 3.85 -20.85
CA ASP A 42 -13.38 2.62 -20.93
C ASP A 42 -12.35 2.33 -19.83
N ARG A 43 -12.79 1.61 -18.80
CA ARG A 43 -12.60 0.15 -18.75
C ARG A 43 -13.17 -0.45 -17.46
N ASP A 44 -14.24 -1.19 -17.65
CA ASP A 44 -14.56 -2.34 -16.83
C ASP A 44 -13.34 -3.27 -16.75
N ASP A 45 -12.69 -3.37 -15.60
CA ASP A 45 -11.82 -4.51 -15.27
C ASP A 45 -12.02 -4.94 -13.81
N ARG A 46 -13.29 -5.06 -13.42
CA ARG A 46 -13.67 -5.96 -12.31
C ARG A 46 -13.62 -7.39 -12.84
N GLY A 47 -12.41 -7.93 -12.92
CA GLY A 47 -12.13 -9.33 -13.17
C GLY A 47 -12.47 -10.20 -11.96
N ASP A 48 -13.74 -10.30 -11.64
CA ASP A 48 -14.29 -11.37 -10.82
C ASP A 48 -14.39 -12.62 -11.71
N ARG A 49 -13.47 -13.58 -11.55
CA ARG A 49 -13.65 -15.01 -11.85
C ARG A 49 -12.36 -15.78 -11.58
N GLU A 50 -12.29 -16.36 -10.38
CA GLU A 50 -11.76 -17.71 -10.23
C GLU A 50 -12.58 -18.65 -11.13
N ARG A 51 -12.18 -18.76 -12.41
CA ARG A 51 -12.59 -19.86 -13.26
C ARG A 51 -11.63 -21.01 -12.97
N PRO A 52 -12.11 -22.19 -12.56
CA PRO A 52 -11.29 -23.38 -12.57
C PRO A 52 -10.78 -23.58 -14.00
N TYR A 53 -9.51 -23.96 -14.12
CA TYR A 53 -8.85 -24.32 -15.36
C TYR A 53 -9.70 -25.34 -16.14
N GLU A 54 -10.49 -24.88 -17.11
CA GLU A 54 -11.16 -25.78 -18.05
C GLU A 54 -10.13 -26.20 -19.10
N PRO A 55 -9.90 -27.51 -19.29
CA PRO A 55 -9.03 -27.97 -20.36
C PRO A 55 -9.61 -27.53 -21.71
N VAL A 56 -8.77 -26.92 -22.55
CA VAL A 56 -9.10 -26.50 -23.92
C VAL A 56 -9.77 -27.67 -24.65
N ARG A 57 -11.10 -27.60 -24.76
CA ARG A 57 -11.93 -28.61 -25.37
C ARG A 57 -11.75 -28.52 -26.88
N ASN A 58 -10.82 -29.30 -27.41
CA ASN A 58 -10.58 -29.45 -28.85
C ASN A 58 -11.91 -29.73 -29.57
N HIS A 59 -12.47 -28.73 -30.26
CA HIS A 59 -13.64 -28.89 -31.11
C HIS A 59 -13.20 -29.50 -32.44
N ASN A 60 -12.83 -30.78 -32.42
CA ASN A 60 -12.76 -31.57 -33.65
C ASN A 60 -14.19 -31.98 -34.03
N LYS A 61 -14.95 -31.04 -34.60
CA LYS A 61 -16.26 -31.30 -35.20
C LYS A 61 -16.03 -31.98 -36.57
N ASN A 62 -15.59 -33.24 -36.57
CA ASN A 62 -15.72 -34.14 -37.73
C ASN A 62 -15.39 -35.62 -37.43
N SER A 63 -15.80 -36.13 -36.27
CA SER A 63 -15.92 -37.59 -36.09
C SER A 63 -17.35 -37.95 -35.70
N LYS A 64 -18.23 -37.92 -36.70
CA LYS A 64 -19.41 -38.80 -36.72
C LYS A 64 -18.89 -40.24 -36.81
N THR A 65 -18.41 -40.80 -35.71
CA THR A 65 -18.34 -42.25 -35.58
C THR A 65 -19.76 -42.69 -35.26
N SER A 66 -20.49 -42.98 -36.32
CA SER A 66 -21.66 -43.85 -36.29
C SER A 66 -21.28 -45.09 -35.48
N THR A 67 -21.72 -45.16 -34.22
CA THR A 67 -22.06 -46.43 -33.57
C THR A 67 -23.28 -46.98 -34.31
N GLY A 68 -23.03 -47.45 -35.53
CA GLY A 68 -23.91 -48.39 -36.19
C GLY A 68 -23.54 -49.74 -35.63
N ASP A 69 -24.55 -50.47 -35.19
CA ASP A 69 -24.47 -51.84 -34.72
C ASP A 69 -23.49 -52.64 -35.58
N ILE A 70 -22.32 -52.94 -35.02
CA ILE A 70 -21.41 -53.91 -35.63
C ILE A 70 -22.04 -55.25 -35.27
N ASP A 71 -22.95 -55.69 -36.13
CA ASP A 71 -23.30 -57.10 -36.23
C ASP A 71 -21.99 -57.89 -36.22
N MET A 72 -21.76 -58.63 -35.13
CA MET A 72 -20.75 -59.68 -35.06
C MET A 72 -21.21 -60.83 -35.94
N ALA A 73 -21.34 -60.56 -37.25
CA ALA A 73 -21.34 -61.58 -38.25
C ALA A 73 -19.97 -62.23 -38.14
N THR A 74 -19.99 -63.49 -37.69
CA THR A 74 -18.86 -64.42 -37.67
C THR A 74 -17.92 -64.12 -38.81
N ASP A 75 -16.74 -63.59 -38.46
CA ASP A 75 -15.64 -63.33 -39.36
C ASP A 75 -15.12 -64.69 -39.82
N ALA A 76 -15.83 -65.26 -40.79
CA ALA A 76 -15.43 -66.47 -41.48
C ALA A 76 -14.13 -66.11 -42.18
N ARG A 77 -13.00 -66.46 -41.55
CA ARG A 77 -11.72 -66.54 -42.26
C ARG A 77 -11.98 -67.32 -43.54
N PRO A 78 -11.74 -66.75 -44.73
CA PRO A 78 -11.86 -67.54 -45.94
C PRO A 78 -10.83 -68.67 -45.82
N ALA A 79 -11.34 -69.88 -45.65
CA ALA A 79 -10.56 -71.09 -45.82
C ALA A 79 -9.90 -70.97 -47.19
N GLY A 80 -8.58 -71.06 -47.21
CA GLY A 80 -7.80 -70.86 -48.42
C GLY A 80 -8.27 -71.84 -49.49
N ASP A 81 -8.54 -71.32 -50.68
CA ASP A 81 -8.03 -71.87 -51.92
C ASP A 81 -8.23 -70.85 -53.06
N ALA A 82 -7.17 -70.67 -53.86
CA ALA A 82 -7.08 -69.81 -55.06
C ALA A 82 -7.40 -68.30 -54.92
N VAL A 83 -6.71 -67.58 -54.03
CA VAL A 83 -6.64 -66.11 -54.13
C VAL A 83 -5.73 -65.73 -55.30
N ASP A 84 -6.32 -65.15 -56.33
CA ASP A 84 -5.67 -64.63 -57.55
C ASP A 84 -4.41 -63.81 -57.19
N GLU A 85 -3.27 -64.05 -57.85
CA GLU A 85 -1.98 -63.40 -57.53
C GLU A 85 -2.10 -61.85 -57.55
N GLY A 86 -3.00 -61.33 -58.38
CA GLY A 86 -3.34 -59.91 -58.43
C GLY A 86 -3.92 -59.35 -57.11
N THR A 87 -4.78 -60.12 -56.44
CA THR A 87 -5.39 -59.71 -55.16
C THR A 87 -4.40 -59.79 -53.99
N LYS A 88 -3.53 -60.81 -53.96
CA LYS A 88 -2.42 -60.90 -52.99
C LYS A 88 -1.40 -59.78 -53.19
N LYS A 89 -1.08 -59.43 -54.44
CA LYS A 89 -0.19 -58.30 -54.77
C LYS A 89 -0.80 -56.96 -54.38
N ARG A 90 -2.11 -56.78 -54.61
CA ARG A 90 -2.86 -55.58 -54.19
C ARG A 90 -2.92 -55.47 -52.66
N GLY A 91 -3.20 -56.55 -51.94
CA GLY A 91 -3.19 -56.59 -50.48
C GLY A 91 -1.81 -56.29 -49.88
N ARG A 92 -0.74 -56.89 -50.45
CA ARG A 92 0.65 -56.57 -50.09
C ARG A 92 0.99 -55.09 -50.30
N ARG A 93 0.52 -54.48 -51.40
CA ARG A 93 0.71 -53.06 -51.69
C ARG A 93 -0.02 -52.14 -50.71
N MET A 94 -1.25 -52.50 -50.33
CA MET A 94 -2.02 -51.75 -49.33
C MET A 94 -1.39 -51.84 -47.94
N PHE A 95 -0.97 -53.04 -47.53
CA PHE A 95 -0.29 -53.25 -46.25
C PHE A 95 1.07 -52.53 -46.20
N ALA A 96 1.83 -52.56 -47.30
CA ALA A 96 3.07 -51.78 -47.42
C ALA A 96 2.81 -50.26 -47.31
N GLY A 97 1.70 -49.76 -47.87
CA GLY A 97 1.27 -48.36 -47.72
C GLY A 97 0.98 -48.00 -46.26
N LEU A 98 0.21 -48.84 -45.55
CA LEU A 98 -0.09 -48.68 -44.12
C LEU A 98 1.18 -48.72 -43.25
N VAL A 99 2.08 -49.68 -43.50
CA VAL A 99 3.37 -49.76 -42.79
C VAL A 99 4.25 -48.54 -43.09
N GLY A 100 4.22 -48.02 -44.33
CA GLY A 100 4.90 -46.79 -44.71
C GLY A 100 4.39 -45.58 -43.94
N VAL A 101 3.07 -45.42 -43.85
CA VAL A 101 2.41 -44.36 -43.08
C VAL A 101 2.72 -44.49 -41.58
N LEU A 102 2.68 -45.70 -41.01
CA LEU A 102 3.03 -45.94 -39.61
C LEU A 102 4.50 -45.59 -39.30
N LYS A 103 5.42 -45.93 -40.22
CA LYS A 103 6.84 -45.52 -40.11
C LYS A 103 7.00 -44.01 -40.20
N GLN A 104 6.19 -43.33 -41.02
CA GLN A 104 6.18 -41.87 -41.12
C GLN A 104 5.66 -41.22 -39.84
N PHE A 105 4.53 -41.70 -39.29
CA PHE A 105 4.02 -41.25 -37.99
C PHE A 105 5.05 -41.43 -36.87
N SER A 106 5.74 -42.57 -36.80
CA SER A 106 6.80 -42.78 -35.80
C SER A 106 7.97 -41.80 -35.96
N ARG A 107 8.34 -41.44 -37.19
CA ARG A 107 9.38 -40.44 -37.44
C ARG A 107 8.91 -39.03 -37.07
N ASP A 108 7.67 -38.69 -37.41
CA ASP A 108 7.13 -37.37 -37.13
C ASP A 108 6.84 -37.18 -35.63
N GLU A 109 6.41 -38.23 -34.92
CA GLU A 109 6.31 -38.23 -33.45
C GLU A 109 7.66 -37.97 -32.78
N LYS A 110 8.74 -38.59 -33.26
CA LYS A 110 10.11 -38.30 -32.77
C LYS A 110 10.56 -36.86 -33.06
N LYS A 111 10.19 -36.30 -34.21
CA LYS A 111 10.47 -34.89 -34.52
C LYS A 111 9.66 -33.96 -33.63
N HIS A 112 8.37 -34.24 -33.44
CA HIS A 112 7.49 -33.46 -32.59
C HIS A 112 7.92 -33.52 -31.11
N SER A 113 8.34 -34.68 -30.61
CA SER A 113 8.88 -34.80 -29.26
C SER A 113 10.20 -34.02 -29.09
N ALA A 114 11.09 -34.05 -30.08
CA ALA A 114 12.33 -33.25 -30.06
C ALA A 114 12.06 -31.73 -30.13
N VAL A 115 11.12 -31.29 -30.95
CA VAL A 115 10.74 -29.87 -31.06
C VAL A 115 10.04 -29.39 -29.79
N THR A 116 9.14 -30.19 -29.22
CA THR A 116 8.47 -29.85 -27.96
C THR A 116 9.44 -29.81 -26.79
N ALA A 117 10.41 -30.73 -26.72
CA ALA A 117 11.49 -30.68 -25.73
C ALA A 117 12.31 -29.38 -25.83
N LYS A 118 12.72 -28.98 -27.05
CA LYS A 118 13.41 -27.69 -27.28
C LYS A 118 12.56 -26.48 -26.91
N ARG A 119 11.26 -26.52 -27.19
CA ARG A 119 10.34 -25.44 -26.79
C ARG A 119 10.24 -25.33 -25.27
N ARG A 120 10.14 -26.47 -24.56
CA ARG A 120 10.11 -26.49 -23.09
C ARG A 120 11.36 -25.89 -22.50
N THR A 121 12.55 -26.26 -22.99
CA THR A 121 13.80 -25.69 -22.46
C THR A 121 13.91 -24.18 -22.72
N ILE A 122 13.45 -23.68 -23.86
CA ILE A 122 13.41 -22.24 -24.16
C ILE A 122 12.44 -21.52 -23.20
N VAL A 123 11.25 -22.09 -22.98
CA VAL A 123 10.25 -21.52 -22.06
C VAL A 123 10.81 -21.49 -20.63
N GLU A 124 11.38 -22.59 -20.14
CA GLU A 124 11.99 -22.65 -18.81
C GLU A 124 13.14 -21.64 -18.65
N GLN A 125 13.96 -21.44 -19.68
CA GLN A 125 15.01 -20.43 -19.67
C GLN A 125 14.44 -19.01 -19.66
N ALA A 126 13.37 -18.76 -20.43
CA ALA A 126 12.69 -17.47 -20.45
C ALA A 126 12.06 -17.16 -19.09
N GLU A 127 11.40 -18.13 -18.46
CA GLU A 127 10.80 -18.01 -17.12
C GLU A 127 11.86 -17.76 -16.04
N LYS A 128 13.00 -18.47 -16.09
CA LYS A 128 14.11 -18.21 -15.17
C LYS A 128 14.65 -16.80 -15.31
N ARG A 129 14.80 -16.30 -16.56
CA ARG A 129 15.25 -14.93 -16.83
C ARG A 129 14.23 -13.90 -16.37
N SER A 130 12.93 -14.12 -16.63
CA SER A 130 11.89 -13.20 -16.19
C SER A 130 11.77 -13.15 -14.68
N LEU A 131 11.92 -14.28 -13.99
CA LEU A 131 11.94 -14.34 -12.52
C LEU A 131 13.19 -13.67 -11.93
N ALA A 132 14.36 -13.79 -12.57
CA ALA A 132 15.56 -13.09 -12.13
C ALA A 132 15.42 -11.57 -12.32
N ALA A 133 14.92 -11.14 -13.48
CA ALA A 133 14.67 -9.73 -13.79
C ALA A 133 13.61 -9.13 -12.85
N SER A 134 12.50 -9.83 -12.58
CA SER A 134 11.47 -9.35 -11.66
C SER A 134 11.97 -9.23 -10.22
N LYS A 135 12.77 -10.19 -9.75
CA LYS A 135 13.41 -10.11 -8.43
C LYS A 135 14.40 -8.96 -8.33
N SER A 136 15.19 -8.72 -9.38
CA SER A 136 16.12 -7.60 -9.44
C SER A 136 15.39 -6.25 -9.41
N LEU A 137 14.37 -6.07 -10.27
CA LEU A 137 13.55 -4.86 -10.29
C LEU A 137 12.84 -4.62 -8.95
N TYR A 138 12.34 -5.68 -8.30
CA TYR A 138 11.70 -5.56 -7.00
C TYR A 138 12.69 -5.08 -5.92
N LYS A 139 13.90 -5.65 -5.90
CA LYS A 139 14.96 -5.23 -4.96
C LYS A 139 15.34 -3.76 -5.18
N GLN A 140 15.53 -3.36 -6.44
CA GLN A 140 15.88 -1.98 -6.79
C GLN A 140 14.76 -1.01 -6.38
N ALA A 141 13.51 -1.31 -6.74
CA ALA A 141 12.36 -0.47 -6.39
C ALA A 141 12.16 -0.35 -4.87
N PHE A 142 12.40 -1.43 -4.12
CA PHE A 142 12.33 -1.41 -2.66
C PHE A 142 13.45 -0.55 -2.06
N GLY A 143 14.69 -0.69 -2.55
CA GLY A 143 15.83 0.13 -2.13
C GLY A 143 15.61 1.62 -2.43
N ASP A 144 15.15 1.95 -3.63
CA ASP A 144 14.83 3.34 -4.03
C ASP A 144 13.73 3.95 -3.17
N HIS A 145 12.70 3.16 -2.83
CA HIS A 145 11.64 3.62 -1.94
C HIS A 145 12.15 3.85 -0.52
N ALA A 146 13.02 2.96 -0.01
CA ALA A 146 13.65 3.12 1.31
C ALA A 146 14.51 4.40 1.38
N LYS A 147 15.34 4.66 0.35
CA LYS A 147 16.12 5.89 0.20
C LYS A 147 15.24 7.14 0.17
N LYS A 148 14.22 7.15 -0.70
CA LYS A 148 13.29 8.30 -0.78
C LYS A 148 12.65 8.58 0.57
N ARG A 149 12.17 7.53 1.24
CA ARG A 149 11.56 7.66 2.56
C ARG A 149 12.54 8.21 3.61
N SER A 150 13.79 7.73 3.66
CA SER A 150 14.77 8.23 4.63
C SER A 150 15.11 9.70 4.39
N THR A 151 15.26 10.12 3.11
CA THR A 151 15.49 11.53 2.76
C THR A 151 14.31 12.43 3.15
N GLU A 152 13.07 11.99 2.90
CA GLU A 152 11.86 12.73 3.29
C GLU A 152 11.71 12.85 4.81
N GLU A 153 11.98 11.76 5.54
CA GLU A 153 11.92 11.75 7.00
C GLU A 153 12.99 12.67 7.62
N HIS A 154 14.19 12.71 7.05
CA HIS A 154 15.24 13.64 7.46
C HIS A 154 14.87 15.09 7.16
N ALA A 155 14.34 15.38 5.96
CA ALA A 155 13.88 16.72 5.60
C ALA A 155 12.76 17.22 6.53
N LYS A 156 11.81 16.36 6.91
CA LYS A 156 10.77 16.68 7.89
C LYS A 156 11.37 16.99 9.26
N ALA A 157 12.30 16.18 9.74
CA ALA A 157 12.96 16.42 11.03
C ALA A 157 13.71 17.77 11.06
N LEU A 158 14.34 18.17 9.95
CA LEU A 158 14.98 19.49 9.83
C LEU A 158 13.98 20.64 9.81
N LEU A 159 12.84 20.46 9.15
CA LEU A 159 11.77 21.46 9.18
C LEU A 159 11.20 21.64 10.59
N ASP A 160 10.92 20.54 11.29
CA ASP A 160 10.43 20.57 12.67
C ASP A 160 11.43 21.25 13.62
N LEU A 161 12.73 20.95 13.45
CA LEU A 161 13.79 21.61 14.20
C LEU A 161 13.81 23.12 13.95
N ARG A 162 13.77 23.55 12.68
CA ARG A 162 13.74 24.97 12.32
C ARG A 162 12.51 25.68 12.87
N CYS A 163 11.35 25.04 12.82
CA CYS A 163 10.13 25.56 13.42
C CYS A 163 10.30 25.77 14.93
N ALA A 164 10.86 24.80 15.65
CA ALA A 164 11.10 24.92 17.09
C ALA A 164 12.14 26.00 17.44
N GLU A 165 13.20 26.16 16.65
CA GLU A 165 14.17 27.26 16.83
C GLU A 165 13.51 28.63 16.61
N LYS A 166 12.62 28.74 15.63
CA LYS A 166 11.84 29.97 15.39
C LYS A 166 10.81 30.25 16.47
N GLU A 167 10.16 29.23 17.02
CA GLU A 167 9.28 29.39 18.18
C GLU A 167 10.05 29.94 19.40
N LEU A 168 11.28 29.48 19.62
CA LEU A 168 12.14 30.01 20.68
C LEU A 168 12.50 31.48 20.44
N GLU A 169 12.83 31.87 19.20
CA GLU A 169 13.04 33.28 18.84
C GLU A 169 11.78 34.12 19.08
N LEU A 170 10.61 33.60 18.69
CA LEU A 170 9.33 34.28 18.91
C LEU A 170 9.01 34.47 20.38
N LEU A 171 9.43 33.56 21.27
CA LEU A 171 9.19 33.72 22.71
C LEU A 171 9.82 35.01 23.25
N ALA A 172 11.01 35.40 22.79
CA ALA A 172 11.65 36.65 23.18
C ALA A 172 10.77 37.86 22.81
N HIS A 173 10.26 37.90 21.58
CA HIS A 173 9.35 38.96 21.14
C HIS A 173 8.02 38.96 21.89
N THR A 174 7.42 37.79 22.16
CA THR A 174 6.18 37.72 22.94
C THR A 174 6.38 38.19 24.38
N TYR A 175 7.56 37.99 24.94
CA TYR A 175 7.92 38.52 26.25
C TYR A 175 8.06 40.05 26.20
N GLU A 176 8.76 40.60 25.21
CA GLU A 176 8.87 42.05 24.99
C GLU A 176 7.49 42.71 24.83
N GLU A 177 6.59 42.11 24.04
CA GLU A 177 5.22 42.60 23.87
C GLU A 177 4.44 42.59 25.19
N ARG A 178 4.58 41.53 26.00
CA ARG A 178 3.94 41.43 27.31
C ARG A 178 4.52 42.41 28.32
N GLU A 179 5.84 42.62 28.30
CA GLU A 179 6.52 43.59 29.15
C GLU A 179 6.07 45.01 28.80
N GLN A 180 5.97 45.35 27.51
CA GLN A 180 5.48 46.65 27.07
C GLN A 180 4.00 46.87 27.44
N ALA A 181 3.15 45.84 27.28
CA ALA A 181 1.72 45.95 27.56
C ALA A 181 1.40 45.92 29.06
N HIS A 182 2.16 45.16 29.86
CA HIS A 182 1.77 44.75 31.21
C HIS A 182 2.88 44.84 32.26
N GLY A 183 4.12 45.20 31.90
CA GLY A 183 5.26 45.23 32.82
C GLY A 183 5.11 46.20 34.01
N ASP A 184 4.28 47.25 33.83
CA ASP A 184 3.95 48.23 34.88
C ASP A 184 2.61 47.94 35.58
N CYS A 185 1.95 46.83 35.26
CA CYS A 185 0.63 46.51 35.77
C CYS A 185 0.70 45.56 36.96
N ILE A 186 -0.12 45.83 37.96
CA ILE A 186 -0.39 44.93 39.06
C ILE A 186 -1.43 43.91 38.61
N LEU A 187 -1.24 42.66 39.01
CA LEU A 187 -2.11 41.53 38.68
C LEU A 187 -3.06 41.23 39.84
N THR A 188 -4.33 40.98 39.52
CA THR A 188 -5.22 40.34 40.49
C THR A 188 -4.73 38.93 40.84
N LYS A 189 -4.98 38.50 42.08
CA LYS A 189 -4.63 37.17 42.59
C LYS A 189 -5.11 36.04 41.66
N GLU A 190 -4.38 34.93 41.69
CA GLU A 190 -4.53 33.76 40.82
C GLU A 190 -5.93 33.14 40.73
N GLY A 191 -6.78 33.35 41.74
CA GLY A 191 -8.16 32.85 41.75
C GLY A 191 -9.16 33.66 40.92
N ASN A 192 -8.79 34.83 40.42
CA ASN A 192 -9.68 35.67 39.61
C ASN A 192 -9.48 35.39 38.13
N ASN A 193 -10.53 34.91 37.46
CA ASN A 193 -10.56 34.67 36.02
C ASN A 193 -11.73 35.46 35.39
N PRO A 194 -11.48 36.47 34.55
CA PRO A 194 -10.19 36.88 33.99
C PRO A 194 -9.27 37.58 35.00
N ARG A 195 -7.94 37.42 34.82
CA ARG A 195 -6.95 38.25 35.53
C ARG A 195 -7.08 39.68 35.03
N ILE A 196 -7.18 40.63 35.95
CA ILE A 196 -7.29 42.06 35.65
C ILE A 196 -5.92 42.69 35.84
N TYR A 197 -5.48 43.46 34.84
CA TYR A 197 -4.28 44.28 34.90
C TYR A 197 -4.67 45.69 35.37
N TYR A 198 -4.02 46.15 36.44
CA TYR A 198 -4.28 47.47 37.01
C TYR A 198 -2.98 48.28 37.10
N LYS A 199 -2.97 49.47 36.49
CA LYS A 199 -1.86 50.42 36.59
C LYS A 199 -2.28 51.58 37.50
N PRO A 200 -1.77 51.67 38.74
CA PRO A 200 -2.07 52.80 39.61
C PRO A 200 -1.43 54.09 39.05
N GLY A 201 -2.10 55.23 39.25
CA GLY A 201 -1.55 56.53 38.83
C GLY A 201 -0.31 56.95 39.63
N TRP A 202 -0.18 56.46 40.87
CA TRP A 202 0.94 56.71 41.78
C TRP A 202 1.17 55.45 42.60
N HIS A 203 2.42 55.03 42.76
CA HIS A 203 2.74 53.85 43.57
C HIS A 203 2.88 54.22 45.05
N THR A 204 2.08 53.58 45.91
CA THR A 204 2.34 53.46 47.34
C THR A 204 3.27 52.26 47.61
N GLU A 205 3.87 52.18 48.79
CA GLU A 205 4.77 51.06 49.16
C GLU A 205 4.11 49.68 48.97
N ALA A 206 2.83 49.55 49.33
CA ALA A 206 2.07 48.31 49.13
C ALA A 206 1.94 47.96 47.64
N THR A 207 1.56 48.91 46.79
CA THR A 207 1.42 48.69 45.34
C THR A 207 2.77 48.46 44.64
N ALA A 208 3.86 49.00 45.19
CA ALA A 208 5.21 48.72 44.68
C ALA A 208 5.62 47.26 44.95
N GLY A 209 5.28 46.72 46.13
CA GLY A 209 5.47 45.29 46.43
C GLY A 209 4.61 44.36 45.56
N GLU A 210 3.37 44.76 45.26
CA GLU A 210 2.53 44.00 44.33
C GLU A 210 3.05 44.06 42.88
N LEU A 211 3.66 45.19 42.47
CA LEU A 211 4.30 45.30 41.16
C LEU A 211 5.53 44.40 41.05
N THR A 212 6.38 44.31 42.08
CA THR A 212 7.56 43.44 42.05
C THR A 212 7.16 41.97 41.97
N THR A 213 6.11 41.55 42.68
CA THR A 213 5.57 40.20 42.57
C THR A 213 4.98 39.93 41.19
N ALA A 214 4.26 40.89 40.59
CA ALA A 214 3.75 40.76 39.22
C ALA A 214 4.88 40.61 38.18
N LYS A 215 5.98 41.37 38.33
CA LYS A 215 7.18 41.25 37.49
C LYS A 215 7.84 39.88 37.64
N ALA A 216 7.98 39.39 38.87
CA ALA A 216 8.52 38.05 39.13
C ALA A 216 7.69 36.96 38.43
N VAL A 217 6.35 37.06 38.46
CA VAL A 217 5.48 36.11 37.75
C VAL A 217 5.69 36.13 36.23
N LEU A 218 5.96 37.30 35.64
CA LEU A 218 6.27 37.41 34.21
C LEU A 218 7.65 36.80 33.86
N GLU A 219 8.67 37.02 34.70
CA GLU A 219 9.97 36.38 34.55
C GLU A 219 9.88 34.85 34.72
N ASP A 220 9.17 34.38 35.73
CA ASP A 220 8.97 32.94 35.96
C ASP A 220 8.27 32.29 34.77
N TRP A 221 7.29 32.97 34.17
CA TRP A 221 6.64 32.53 32.94
C TRP A 221 7.63 32.45 31.77
N ARG A 222 8.46 33.49 31.58
CA ARG A 222 9.48 33.54 30.53
C ARG A 222 10.47 32.38 30.68
N ASP A 223 11.01 32.19 31.89
CA ASP A 223 11.98 31.15 32.18
C ASP A 223 11.37 29.75 31.97
N ALA A 224 10.12 29.54 32.40
CA ALA A 224 9.43 28.28 32.18
C ALA A 224 9.21 27.99 30.69
N GLN A 225 8.77 28.98 29.90
CA GLN A 225 8.58 28.81 28.45
C GLN A 225 9.90 28.59 27.71
N THR A 226 10.94 29.35 28.08
CA THR A 226 12.26 29.25 27.48
C THR A 226 12.82 27.85 27.69
N LYS A 227 12.82 27.34 28.93
CA LYS A 227 13.27 25.98 29.25
C LYS A 227 12.53 24.91 28.45
N LEU A 228 11.20 24.99 28.40
CA LEU A 228 10.39 24.03 27.62
C LEU A 228 10.71 24.06 26.12
N SER A 229 10.94 25.25 25.56
CA SER A 229 11.30 25.43 24.16
C SER A 229 12.72 24.93 23.85
N GLU A 230 13.67 25.18 24.74
CA GLU A 230 15.06 24.70 24.64
C GLU A 230 15.10 23.17 24.69
N GLU A 231 14.39 22.56 25.65
CA GLU A 231 14.25 21.10 25.75
C GLU A 231 13.61 20.50 24.49
N LYS A 232 12.62 21.18 23.89
CA LYS A 232 12.03 20.78 22.60
C LYS A 232 13.07 20.83 21.48
N VAL A 233 13.84 21.91 21.37
CA VAL A 233 14.91 22.06 20.36
C VAL A 233 15.96 20.96 20.53
N VAL A 234 16.44 20.71 21.76
CA VAL A 234 17.42 19.65 22.03
C VAL A 234 16.92 18.28 21.61
N ARG A 235 15.66 17.94 21.94
CA ARG A 235 15.04 16.67 21.50
C ARG A 235 14.96 16.58 19.98
N LEU A 236 14.55 17.65 19.31
CA LEU A 236 14.43 17.65 17.85
C LEU A 236 15.79 17.60 17.15
N ARG A 237 16.84 18.20 17.73
CA ARG A 237 18.23 18.04 17.25
C ARG A 237 18.68 16.59 17.30
N ALA A 238 18.40 15.89 18.41
CA ALA A 238 18.71 14.46 18.52
C ALA A 238 17.94 13.64 17.47
N VAL A 239 16.66 13.92 17.27
CA VAL A 239 15.85 13.27 16.23
C VAL A 239 16.40 13.55 14.82
N ALA A 240 16.78 14.79 14.52
CA ALA A 240 17.35 15.15 13.23
C ALA A 240 18.66 14.41 12.95
N ALA A 241 19.56 14.33 13.95
CA ALA A 241 20.81 13.58 13.85
C ALA A 241 20.59 12.07 13.68
N ASP A 242 19.60 11.50 14.38
CA ASP A 242 19.25 10.08 14.21
C ASP A 242 18.66 9.79 12.82
N ARG A 243 17.90 10.74 12.25
CA ARG A 243 17.36 10.61 10.89
C ARG A 243 18.43 10.80 9.82
N GLU A 244 19.42 11.65 10.07
CA GLU A 244 20.60 11.83 9.20
C GLU A 244 21.39 10.52 9.10
N LYS A 245 21.71 9.90 10.25
CA LYS A 245 22.39 8.58 10.27
C LYS A 245 21.61 7.51 9.51
N ARG A 246 20.29 7.43 9.69
CA ARG A 246 19.45 6.47 8.93
C ARG A 246 19.41 6.76 7.44
N MET A 247 19.52 8.03 7.05
CA MET A 247 19.58 8.43 5.64
C MET A 247 20.93 8.03 5.03
N GLU A 248 22.03 8.22 5.76
CA GLU A 248 23.37 7.77 5.37
C GLU A 248 23.45 6.23 5.27
N GLU A 249 22.93 5.50 6.25
CA GLU A 249 22.85 4.03 6.24
C GLU A 249 22.04 3.52 5.03
N ALA A 250 20.86 4.10 4.78
CA ALA A 250 20.04 3.75 3.62
C ALA A 250 20.70 4.12 2.27
N GLY A 251 21.54 5.16 2.26
CA GLY A 251 22.39 5.51 1.12
C GLY A 251 23.47 4.45 0.88
N ALA A 252 24.21 4.07 1.92
CA ALA A 252 25.29 3.09 1.84
C ALA A 252 24.79 1.69 1.41
N GLU A 253 23.71 1.17 2.02
CA GLU A 253 23.14 -0.15 1.68
C GLU A 253 22.70 -0.27 0.22
N SER A 254 22.42 0.87 -0.39
CA SER A 254 21.93 0.93 -1.75
C SER A 254 23.02 1.11 -2.80
N GLU A 255 24.18 1.65 -2.41
CA GLU A 255 25.37 1.73 -3.26
C GLU A 255 26.13 0.41 -3.28
N GLU A 256 26.06 -0.39 -2.20
CA GLU A 256 26.60 -1.77 -2.16
C GLU A 256 25.74 -2.79 -2.95
N GLY A 257 24.51 -2.42 -3.32
CA GLY A 257 23.56 -3.28 -4.03
C GLY A 257 23.54 -3.15 -5.56
N ASP A 258 24.21 -2.13 -6.11
CA ASP A 258 24.41 -1.88 -7.56
C ASP A 258 25.76 -2.44 -8.05
#